data_AF-A0A2J2H6J9-F1
#
_entry.id   AF-A0A2J2H6J9-F1
#
_cell.length_a   1.000
_cell.length_b   1.000
_cell.length_c   1.000
_cell.angle_alpha   90.00
_cell.angle_beta   90.00
_cell.angle_gamma   90.00
#
_symmetry.space_group_name_H-M   'P 1'
#
loop_
_entity.id
_entity.type
_entity.pdbx_description
1 polymer ?
#
loop_
_entity_poly.entity_id
_entity_poly.type
_entity_poly.pdbx_seq_one_letter_code
_entity_poly.pdbx_strand_id
1 'polypeptide(L)'
;MERKFSVDELRRRLEPALRPAEPPTVEEVLEQVSKHGVLRGSVDWVFQAWIAYVEYATQEIMKTFQLTEEERSQLLDFRDTLKRLLLEAWMQTKEKLTTLYKAVAEGAYKLEGNKLYAPDGTWMYVREGFAPYIIIHGVSASVRFPDILKLPRERLELLQLGWRASDEGKIDNHPFMGTTQPWQIFAWVTVRHGELYVYINSVNLTHEGATILIDAIAKDWRQKWSKDKAIDMVTSYFRCGEWTPMLTMWLGDGKSRRNDILHNKYKLVISAKEPWKLGKSISIDQALVATGKETFERLKEAAGTYGMLLDLMGAHKWTNIKLATDKDFRKLYKLKTKKRGIDVLRETYRRNNIDVSTEQLDHRERSKLRSHAVVVAGVEMSLHLVSSRSGSLNAVHYTRGVGEALEIAGRLEVAGLRPNIVKSNAKYVVYITATDLLKLAERDETVRKAIALYLVEKAKNGTPRQKEIARKFLQRHPLFILCHIPLS
;
A
#
# COMPACT_ATOMS: atom_id res chain seq x y z
N MET A 1 36.87 1.78 6.80
CA MET A 1 36.53 1.12 5.52
C MET A 1 35.21 1.71 5.06
N GLU A 2 35.25 2.79 4.28
CA GLU A 2 34.04 3.45 3.76
C GLU A 2 33.35 2.49 2.79
N ARG A 3 32.16 2.00 3.17
CA ARG A 3 31.33 1.21 2.27
C ARG A 3 30.75 2.17 1.25
N LYS A 4 31.24 2.10 0.01
CA LYS A 4 30.75 2.92 -1.10
C LYS A 4 29.30 2.54 -1.41
N PHE A 5 28.45 3.55 -1.57
CA PHE A 5 27.08 3.38 -2.07
C PHE A 5 27.08 2.59 -3.40
N SER A 6 26.19 1.60 -3.52
CA SER A 6 26.15 0.70 -4.69
C SER A 6 25.46 1.39 -5.87
N VAL A 7 26.15 1.44 -7.00
CA VAL A 7 25.61 2.01 -8.25
C VAL A 7 24.57 1.08 -8.88
N ASP A 8 24.70 -0.23 -8.71
CA ASP A 8 23.68 -1.20 -9.12
C ASP A 8 22.36 -0.97 -8.39
N GLU A 9 22.44 -0.66 -7.09
CA GLU A 9 21.27 -0.31 -6.28
C GLU A 9 20.61 1.00 -6.77
N LEU A 10 21.38 1.98 -7.24
CA LEU A 10 20.82 3.19 -7.84
C LEU A 10 20.12 2.91 -9.17
N ARG A 11 20.74 2.11 -10.05
CA ARG A 11 20.13 1.70 -11.32
C ARG A 11 18.79 1.00 -11.07
N ARG A 12 18.73 0.09 -10.09
CA ARG A 12 17.50 -0.60 -9.65
C ARG A 12 16.39 0.31 -9.13
N ARG A 13 16.71 1.55 -8.70
CA ARG A 13 15.72 2.55 -8.27
C ARG A 13 15.33 3.51 -9.40
N LEU A 14 16.27 3.85 -10.28
CA LEU A 14 16.01 4.71 -11.43
C LEU A 14 15.09 4.05 -12.46
N GLU A 15 15.26 2.75 -12.71
CA GLU A 15 14.45 1.99 -13.67
C GLU A 15 12.94 2.03 -13.33
N PRO A 16 12.47 1.68 -12.11
CA PRO A 16 11.07 1.85 -11.74
C PRO A 16 10.59 3.31 -11.79
N ALA A 17 11.47 4.26 -11.47
CA ALA A 17 11.11 5.68 -11.46
C ALA A 17 10.90 6.25 -12.88
N LEU A 18 11.65 5.78 -13.88
CA LEU A 18 11.55 6.26 -15.26
C LEU A 18 10.67 5.39 -16.16
N ARG A 19 10.10 4.30 -15.64
CA ARG A 19 9.22 3.45 -16.42
C ARG A 19 7.98 4.22 -16.89
N PRO A 20 7.60 4.15 -18.17
CA PRO A 20 6.32 4.69 -18.64
C PRO A 20 5.16 4.13 -17.83
N ALA A 21 4.19 4.97 -17.53
CA ALA A 21 2.99 4.57 -16.82
C ALA A 21 1.77 5.29 -17.39
N GLU A 22 0.64 4.60 -17.38
CA GLU A 22 -0.65 5.21 -17.68
C GLU A 22 -1.04 6.19 -16.56
N PRO A 23 -1.81 7.24 -16.88
CA PRO A 23 -2.33 8.15 -15.87
C PRO A 23 -3.15 7.39 -14.81
N PRO A 24 -3.00 7.71 -13.52
CA PRO A 24 -3.75 7.05 -12.47
C PRO A 24 -5.24 7.41 -12.51
N THR A 25 -6.07 6.46 -12.11
CA THR A 25 -7.45 6.75 -11.69
C THR A 25 -7.49 7.30 -10.27
N VAL A 26 -8.50 8.11 -9.92
CA VAL A 26 -8.67 8.66 -8.56
C VAL A 26 -8.80 7.52 -7.54
N GLU A 27 -9.48 6.43 -7.89
CA GLU A 27 -9.67 5.27 -7.03
C GLU A 27 -8.33 4.59 -6.68
N GLU A 28 -7.43 4.46 -7.65
CA GLU A 28 -6.08 3.91 -7.42
C GLU A 28 -5.25 4.81 -6.49
N VAL A 29 -5.32 6.12 -6.70
CA VAL A 29 -4.64 7.12 -5.86
C VAL A 29 -5.14 7.01 -4.41
N LEU A 30 -6.47 7.00 -4.22
CA LEU A 30 -7.07 6.90 -2.89
C LEU A 30 -6.79 5.56 -2.22
N GLU A 31 -6.71 4.46 -2.98
CA GLU A 31 -6.29 3.17 -2.44
C GLU A 31 -4.84 3.21 -1.95
N GLN A 32 -3.92 3.79 -2.74
CA GLN A 32 -2.52 3.97 -2.34
C GLN A 32 -2.40 4.83 -1.08
N VAL A 33 -3.07 6.00 -1.06
CA VAL A 33 -3.06 6.90 0.11
C VAL A 33 -3.66 6.24 1.33
N SER A 34 -4.80 5.55 1.22
CA SER A 34 -5.45 4.86 2.35
C SER A 34 -4.62 3.69 2.86
N LYS A 35 -3.88 3.02 1.99
CA LYS A 35 -3.12 1.83 2.34
C LYS A 35 -1.74 2.16 2.89
N HIS A 36 -1.04 3.10 2.28
CA HIS A 36 0.38 3.38 2.51
C HIS A 36 0.64 4.78 3.06
N GLY A 37 -0.30 5.72 2.90
CA GLY A 37 -0.15 7.12 3.31
C GLY A 37 0.61 7.99 2.32
N VAL A 38 1.45 7.37 1.48
CA VAL A 38 2.31 8.01 0.48
C VAL A 38 1.90 7.59 -0.93
N LEU A 39 2.17 8.47 -1.89
CA LEU A 39 2.12 8.13 -3.31
C LEU A 39 3.53 7.82 -3.81
N ARG A 40 3.68 6.65 -4.43
CA ARG A 40 4.95 6.19 -5.01
C ARG A 40 4.71 5.42 -6.30
N GLY A 41 5.56 5.62 -7.28
CA GLY A 41 5.46 5.00 -8.60
C GLY A 41 6.46 5.61 -9.56
N SER A 42 6.28 5.41 -10.87
CA SER A 42 7.10 6.16 -11.83
C SER A 42 6.86 7.67 -11.71
N VAL A 43 7.79 8.48 -12.21
CA VAL A 43 7.71 9.94 -12.23
C VAL A 43 6.42 10.38 -12.94
N ASP A 44 6.12 9.79 -14.10
CA ASP A 44 4.91 10.14 -14.85
C ASP A 44 3.64 9.78 -14.07
N TRP A 45 3.64 8.66 -13.34
CA TRP A 45 2.49 8.27 -12.53
C TRP A 45 2.34 9.11 -11.27
N VAL A 46 3.41 9.30 -10.50
CA VAL A 46 3.35 9.88 -9.14
C VAL A 46 2.97 11.35 -9.16
N PHE A 47 3.45 12.12 -10.15
CA PHE A 47 3.07 13.52 -10.30
C PHE A 47 1.59 13.67 -10.68
N GLN A 48 1.11 12.84 -11.61
CA GLN A 48 -0.31 12.82 -11.98
C GLN A 48 -1.19 12.34 -10.81
N ALA A 49 -0.71 11.38 -10.01
CA ALA A 49 -1.40 10.90 -8.82
C ALA A 49 -1.56 12.01 -7.77
N TRP A 50 -0.53 12.82 -7.56
CA TRP A 50 -0.60 13.98 -6.68
C TRP A 50 -1.58 15.04 -7.19
N ILE A 51 -1.58 15.34 -8.49
CA ILE A 51 -2.54 16.28 -9.11
C ILE A 51 -3.97 15.77 -8.92
N ALA A 52 -4.23 14.51 -9.27
CA ALA A 52 -5.54 13.88 -9.11
C ALA A 52 -6.00 13.88 -7.64
N TYR A 53 -5.08 13.63 -6.70
CA TYR A 53 -5.39 13.70 -5.27
C TYR A 53 -5.77 15.13 -4.83
N VAL A 54 -5.01 16.14 -5.25
CA VAL A 54 -5.26 17.55 -4.90
C VAL A 54 -6.61 18.01 -5.46
N GLU A 55 -6.92 17.65 -6.71
CA GLU A 55 -8.21 17.93 -7.34
C GLU A 55 -9.37 17.26 -6.60
N TYR A 56 -9.24 15.97 -6.30
CA TYR A 56 -10.22 15.23 -5.51
C TYR A 56 -10.42 15.86 -4.13
N ALA A 57 -9.34 16.11 -3.39
CA ALA A 57 -9.39 16.62 -2.02
C ALA A 57 -10.10 17.98 -1.96
N THR A 58 -9.77 18.89 -2.88
CA THR A 58 -10.43 20.20 -2.97
C THR A 58 -11.92 20.05 -3.29
N GLN A 59 -12.29 19.21 -4.25
CA GLN A 59 -13.70 18.97 -4.58
C GLN A 59 -14.50 18.40 -3.41
N GLU A 60 -13.95 17.41 -2.71
CA GLU A 60 -14.64 16.79 -1.57
C GLU A 60 -14.75 17.74 -0.37
N ILE A 61 -13.76 18.62 -0.16
CA ILE A 61 -13.84 19.69 0.83
C ILE A 61 -15.00 20.64 0.47
N MET A 62 -15.08 21.09 -0.79
CA MET A 62 -16.14 22.01 -1.25
C MET A 62 -17.55 21.43 -1.15
N LYS A 63 -17.68 20.10 -1.25
CA LYS A 63 -18.95 19.38 -1.09
C LYS A 63 -19.34 19.18 0.36
N THR A 64 -18.36 18.98 1.24
CA THR A 64 -18.61 18.57 2.63
C THR A 64 -18.68 19.74 3.60
N PHE A 65 -17.85 20.76 3.40
CA PHE A 65 -17.78 21.91 4.30
C PHE A 65 -18.53 23.10 3.71
N GLN A 66 -19.19 23.86 4.59
CA GLN A 66 -19.85 25.09 4.19
C GLN A 66 -18.80 26.19 4.04
N LEU A 67 -18.56 26.59 2.79
CA LEU A 67 -17.60 27.62 2.41
C LEU A 67 -18.33 28.83 1.83
N THR A 68 -17.85 30.04 2.14
CA THR A 68 -18.26 31.25 1.42
C THR A 68 -17.68 31.25 -0.01
N GLU A 69 -18.14 32.16 -0.86
CA GLU A 69 -17.60 32.28 -2.23
C GLU A 69 -16.12 32.63 -2.22
N GLU A 70 -15.67 33.49 -1.31
CA GLU A 70 -14.26 33.85 -1.15
C GLU A 70 -13.43 32.63 -0.73
N GLU A 71 -13.94 31.81 0.17
CA GLU A 71 -13.25 30.61 0.65
C GLU A 71 -13.19 29.52 -0.43
N ARG A 72 -14.26 29.36 -1.22
CA ARG A 72 -14.26 28.50 -2.41
C ARG A 72 -13.19 28.97 -3.39
N SER A 73 -13.14 30.28 -3.66
CA SER A 73 -12.13 30.86 -4.56
C SER A 73 -10.71 30.64 -4.05
N GLN A 74 -10.44 30.84 -2.75
CA GLN A 74 -9.14 30.59 -2.14
C GLN A 74 -8.73 29.11 -2.24
N LEU A 75 -9.66 28.19 -2.01
CA LEU A 75 -9.39 26.76 -2.10
C LEU A 75 -9.11 26.30 -3.55
N LEU A 76 -9.80 26.89 -4.53
CA LEU A 76 -9.56 26.65 -5.95
C LEU A 76 -8.19 27.20 -6.38
N ASP A 77 -7.83 28.41 -5.93
CA ASP A 77 -6.52 29.00 -6.19
C ASP A 77 -5.38 28.16 -5.57
N PHE A 78 -5.58 27.63 -4.35
CA PHE A 78 -4.68 26.67 -3.73
C PHE A 78 -4.48 25.41 -4.58
N ARG A 79 -5.58 24.82 -5.07
CA ARG A 79 -5.56 23.64 -5.95
C ARG A 79 -4.76 23.92 -7.23
N ASP A 80 -5.08 25.03 -7.90
CA ASP A 80 -4.49 25.38 -9.19
C ASP A 80 -3.01 25.74 -9.05
N THR A 81 -2.65 26.43 -7.96
CA THR A 81 -1.25 26.69 -7.61
C THR A 81 -0.47 25.39 -7.38
N LEU A 82 -0.97 24.47 -6.55
CA LEU A 82 -0.30 23.19 -6.32
C LEU A 82 -0.15 22.37 -7.60
N LYS A 83 -1.19 22.33 -8.43
CA LYS A 83 -1.17 21.65 -9.73
C LYS A 83 -0.08 22.22 -10.65
N ARG A 84 0.00 23.55 -10.75
CA ARG A 84 1.06 24.24 -11.53
C ARG A 84 2.44 23.85 -11.02
N LEU A 85 2.67 23.96 -9.71
CA LEU A 85 3.96 23.59 -9.10
C LEU A 85 4.33 22.13 -9.39
N LEU A 86 3.38 21.20 -9.27
CA LEU A 86 3.60 19.78 -9.58
C LEU A 86 4.01 19.56 -11.04
N LEU A 87 3.38 20.26 -11.99
CA LEU A 87 3.76 20.17 -13.40
C LEU A 87 5.15 20.74 -13.69
N GLU A 88 5.52 21.87 -13.07
CA GLU A 88 6.85 22.46 -13.18
C GLU A 88 7.94 21.54 -12.61
N ALA A 89 7.69 20.97 -11.42
CA ALA A 89 8.60 20.02 -10.80
C ALA A 89 8.69 18.68 -11.56
N TRP A 90 7.60 18.24 -12.21
CA TRP A 90 7.60 17.04 -13.04
C TRP A 90 8.58 17.17 -14.21
N MET A 91 8.56 18.31 -14.92
CA MET A 91 9.48 18.58 -16.02
C MET A 91 10.95 18.52 -15.56
N GLN A 92 11.28 19.24 -14.48
CA GLN A 92 12.63 19.21 -13.90
C GLN A 92 13.04 17.80 -13.45
N THR A 93 12.13 17.06 -12.83
CA THR A 93 12.40 15.71 -12.35
C THR A 93 12.71 14.77 -13.50
N LYS A 94 11.90 14.81 -14.55
CA LYS A 94 12.03 13.93 -15.72
C LYS A 94 13.35 14.18 -16.45
N GLU A 95 13.71 15.44 -16.65
CA GLU A 95 14.98 15.84 -17.25
C GLU A 95 16.16 15.32 -16.42
N LYS A 96 16.21 15.70 -15.13
CA LYS A 96 17.33 15.35 -14.24
C LYS A 96 17.51 13.84 -14.10
N LEU A 97 16.43 13.10 -13.85
CA LEU A 97 16.53 11.64 -13.65
C LEU A 97 16.89 10.93 -14.95
N THR A 98 16.45 11.42 -16.12
CA THR A 98 16.86 10.85 -17.41
C THR A 98 18.35 11.05 -17.66
N THR A 99 18.89 12.24 -17.39
CA THR A 99 20.34 12.50 -17.51
C THR A 99 21.15 11.62 -16.56
N LEU A 100 20.72 11.53 -15.30
CA LEU A 100 21.39 10.68 -14.31
C LEU A 100 21.33 9.19 -14.69
N TYR A 101 20.20 8.72 -15.21
CA TYR A 101 20.07 7.35 -15.69
C TYR A 101 21.01 7.05 -16.85
N LYS A 102 21.12 7.93 -17.85
CA LYS A 102 22.08 7.78 -18.95
C LYS A 102 23.52 7.76 -18.45
N ALA A 103 23.89 8.71 -17.59
CA ALA A 103 25.22 8.76 -16.99
C ALA A 103 25.57 7.46 -16.24
N VAL A 104 24.63 6.91 -15.47
CA VAL A 104 24.80 5.63 -14.76
C VAL A 104 24.79 4.42 -15.70
N ALA A 105 24.02 4.45 -16.79
CA ALA A 105 23.97 3.40 -17.79
C ALA A 105 25.30 3.27 -18.56
N GLU A 106 25.86 4.41 -18.96
CA GLU A 106 27.08 4.53 -19.76
C GLU A 106 28.37 4.51 -18.94
N GLY A 107 28.26 4.55 -17.60
CA GLY A 107 29.42 4.67 -16.71
C GLY A 107 30.07 6.07 -16.69
N ALA A 108 29.43 7.06 -17.33
CA ALA A 108 29.89 8.43 -17.45
C ALA A 108 29.42 9.30 -16.26
N TYR A 109 29.72 8.88 -15.02
CA TYR A 109 29.36 9.62 -13.81
C TYR A 109 30.55 9.84 -12.88
N LYS A 110 30.51 10.90 -12.06
CA LYS A 110 31.48 11.17 -11.00
C LYS A 110 30.81 11.05 -9.64
N LEU A 111 31.43 10.31 -8.72
CA LEU A 111 31.03 10.27 -7.31
C LEU A 111 31.95 11.18 -6.49
N GLU A 112 31.37 12.13 -5.78
CA GLU A 112 32.10 13.05 -4.91
C GLU A 112 31.35 13.22 -3.58
N GLY A 113 31.93 12.70 -2.49
CA GLY A 113 31.27 12.61 -1.20
C GLY A 113 29.94 11.85 -1.29
N ASN A 114 28.84 12.49 -0.88
CA ASN A 114 27.49 11.93 -0.91
C ASN A 114 26.70 12.30 -2.17
N LYS A 115 27.37 12.66 -3.27
CA LYS A 115 26.74 13.12 -4.51
C LYS A 115 27.23 12.34 -5.72
N LEU A 116 26.30 12.08 -6.64
CA LEU A 116 26.58 11.56 -7.98
C LEU A 116 26.30 12.66 -9.00
N TYR A 117 27.25 12.87 -9.90
CA TYR A 117 27.22 13.89 -10.96
C TYR A 117 27.19 13.23 -12.33
N ALA A 118 26.34 13.75 -13.20
CA ALA A 118 26.36 13.53 -14.65
C ALA A 118 27.29 14.55 -15.33
N PRO A 119 27.68 14.33 -16.60
CA PRO A 119 28.64 15.19 -17.31
C PRO A 119 28.17 16.63 -17.54
N ASP A 120 26.86 16.85 -17.60
CA ASP A 120 26.21 18.15 -17.75
C ASP A 120 26.16 18.96 -16.43
N GLY A 121 26.67 18.40 -15.33
CA GLY A 121 26.61 18.97 -14.00
C GLY A 121 25.32 18.67 -13.23
N THR A 122 24.36 17.96 -13.83
CA THR A 122 23.19 17.44 -13.11
C THR A 122 23.65 16.47 -12.03
N TRP A 123 23.09 16.56 -10.83
CA TRP A 123 23.53 15.74 -9.72
C TRP A 123 22.40 15.32 -8.78
N MET A 124 22.66 14.29 -8.00
CA MET A 124 21.76 13.78 -6.97
C MET A 124 22.50 13.39 -5.69
N TYR A 125 21.80 13.38 -4.58
CA TYR A 125 22.33 12.84 -3.32
C TYR A 125 22.21 11.31 -3.29
N VAL A 126 23.28 10.65 -2.86
CA VAL A 126 23.43 9.18 -2.81
C VAL A 126 24.02 8.71 -1.46
N ARG A 127 23.54 9.30 -0.36
CA ARG A 127 24.05 9.00 0.99
C ARG A 127 23.67 7.58 1.42
N GLU A 128 24.64 6.83 1.95
CA GLU A 128 24.41 5.49 2.52
C GLU A 128 23.33 5.54 3.63
N GLY A 129 22.40 4.57 3.60
CA GLY A 129 21.31 4.46 4.58
C GLY A 129 20.11 5.36 4.30
N PHE A 130 20.18 6.25 3.29
CA PHE A 130 19.08 7.13 2.89
C PHE A 130 18.63 6.83 1.45
N ALA A 131 17.37 7.14 1.16
CA ALA A 131 16.90 7.10 -0.23
C ALA A 131 17.64 8.17 -1.05
N PRO A 132 18.19 7.84 -2.24
CA PRO A 132 18.74 8.84 -3.13
C PRO A 132 17.68 9.87 -3.51
N TYR A 133 18.06 11.12 -3.72
CA TYR A 133 17.09 12.16 -4.08
C TYR A 133 17.73 13.29 -4.89
N ILE A 134 16.89 13.94 -5.69
CA ILE A 134 17.25 15.16 -6.43
C ILE A 134 16.57 16.38 -5.80
N ILE A 135 17.23 17.53 -5.89
CA ILE A 135 16.64 18.82 -5.52
C ILE A 135 15.93 19.43 -6.72
N ILE A 136 14.76 19.99 -6.47
CA ILE A 136 13.98 20.78 -7.42
C ILE A 136 14.20 22.26 -7.09
N HIS A 137 14.50 23.08 -8.10
CA HIS A 137 14.85 24.49 -7.88
C HIS A 137 13.76 25.41 -8.42
N GLY A 138 13.45 26.48 -7.69
CA GLY A 138 12.58 27.55 -8.16
C GLY A 138 11.10 27.20 -8.32
N VAL A 139 10.64 26.05 -7.82
CA VAL A 139 9.24 25.63 -7.89
C VAL A 139 8.55 25.96 -6.56
N SER A 140 8.07 27.20 -6.45
CA SER A 140 7.42 27.71 -5.24
C SER A 140 6.35 28.77 -5.55
N ALA A 141 5.44 28.98 -4.59
CA ALA A 141 4.42 30.03 -4.66
C ALA A 141 3.90 30.40 -3.26
N SER A 142 3.44 31.65 -3.12
CA SER A 142 2.56 32.05 -2.02
C SER A 142 1.11 31.85 -2.42
N VAL A 143 0.29 31.29 -1.53
CA VAL A 143 -1.13 31.03 -1.77
C VAL A 143 -1.90 31.00 -0.45
N ARG A 144 -3.18 31.35 -0.46
CA ARG A 144 -4.02 31.37 0.75
C ARG A 144 -4.89 30.12 0.85
N PHE A 145 -4.90 29.47 2.01
CA PHE A 145 -5.80 28.36 2.30
C PHE A 145 -6.92 28.82 3.28
N PRO A 146 -8.20 28.57 3.00
CA PRO A 146 -9.30 29.08 3.84
C PRO A 146 -9.43 28.30 5.17
N ASP A 147 -10.04 28.93 6.18
CA ASP A 147 -10.46 28.23 7.40
C ASP A 147 -11.71 27.38 7.12
N ILE A 148 -11.52 26.15 6.67
CA ILE A 148 -12.64 25.26 6.29
C ILE A 148 -13.32 24.58 7.48
N LEU A 149 -12.65 24.50 8.64
CA LEU A 149 -13.15 23.71 9.78
C LEU A 149 -13.94 24.56 10.78
N LYS A 150 -13.77 25.90 10.75
CA LYS A 150 -14.49 26.84 11.62
C LYS A 150 -14.41 26.46 13.10
N LEU A 151 -13.25 25.95 13.53
CA LEU A 151 -13.08 25.47 14.89
C LEU A 151 -12.95 26.63 15.87
N PRO A 152 -13.52 26.51 17.08
CA PRO A 152 -13.18 27.40 18.18
C PRO A 152 -11.66 27.43 18.42
N ARG A 153 -11.15 28.60 18.80
CA ARG A 153 -9.71 28.84 18.94
C ARG A 153 -9.03 27.84 19.87
N GLU A 154 -9.68 27.49 20.98
CA GLU A 154 -9.18 26.55 21.97
C GLU A 154 -8.95 25.17 21.34
N ARG A 155 -9.92 24.69 20.55
CA ARG A 155 -9.83 23.38 19.88
C ARG A 155 -8.78 23.40 18.76
N LEU A 156 -8.69 24.49 18.01
CA LEU A 156 -7.66 24.69 17.00
C LEU A 156 -6.26 24.64 17.63
N GLU A 157 -6.05 25.32 18.76
CA GLU A 157 -4.75 25.35 19.44
C GLU A 157 -4.33 23.96 19.95
N LEU A 158 -5.27 23.11 20.38
CA LEU A 158 -4.99 21.72 20.78
C LEU A 158 -4.51 20.85 19.60
N LEU A 159 -5.16 20.96 18.43
CA LEU A 159 -4.73 20.23 17.22
C LEU A 159 -3.34 20.70 16.77
N GLN A 160 -3.13 22.02 16.74
CA GLN A 160 -1.85 22.64 16.41
C GLN A 160 -0.71 22.24 17.35
N LEU A 161 -1.02 22.04 18.65
CA LEU A 161 -0.04 21.64 19.65
C LEU A 161 0.53 20.24 19.37
N GLY A 162 -0.31 19.27 18.99
CA GLY A 162 0.19 17.93 18.66
C GLY A 162 0.98 17.88 17.36
N TRP A 163 0.63 18.68 16.34
CA TRP A 163 1.47 18.83 15.15
C TRP A 163 2.84 19.39 15.49
N ARG A 164 2.90 20.46 16.30
CA ARG A 164 4.14 21.05 16.83
C ARG A 164 5.01 20.05 17.61
N ALA A 165 4.37 19.14 18.35
CA ALA A 165 5.07 18.09 19.08
C ALA A 165 5.56 16.94 18.17
N SER A 166 5.15 16.90 16.90
CA SER A 166 5.49 15.86 15.93
C SER A 166 6.21 16.40 14.69
N ASP A 167 5.71 16.12 13.47
CA ASP A 167 6.40 16.40 12.20
C ASP A 167 6.54 17.90 11.87
N GLU A 168 5.79 18.78 12.56
CA GLU A 168 5.88 20.22 12.30
C GLU A 168 7.24 20.78 12.73
N GLY A 169 7.93 21.40 11.79
CA GLY A 169 9.17 22.14 11.99
C GLY A 169 8.97 23.63 12.19
N LYS A 170 10.08 24.36 12.08
CA LYS A 170 10.13 25.82 12.20
C LYS A 170 11.12 26.40 11.19
N ILE A 171 10.68 27.36 10.39
CA ILE A 171 11.51 28.19 9.51
C ILE A 171 11.17 29.65 9.81
N ASP A 172 12.16 30.48 10.13
CA ASP A 172 11.98 31.91 10.42
C ASP A 172 10.85 32.22 11.42
N ASN A 173 10.75 31.38 12.45
CA ASN A 173 9.72 31.42 13.48
C ASN A 173 8.28 31.10 13.01
N HIS A 174 8.10 30.66 11.77
CA HIS A 174 6.84 30.17 11.23
C HIS A 174 6.75 28.64 11.29
N PRO A 175 5.57 28.08 11.55
CA PRO A 175 5.32 26.65 11.40
C PRO A 175 5.63 26.16 9.98
N PHE A 176 6.27 25.00 9.90
CA PHE A 176 6.71 24.38 8.65
C PHE A 176 6.28 22.90 8.61
N MET A 177 5.86 22.42 7.45
CA MET A 177 5.57 21.00 7.21
C MET A 177 6.24 20.58 5.91
N GLY A 178 7.07 19.53 5.99
CA GLY A 178 7.58 18.83 4.82
C GLY A 178 7.08 17.39 4.82
N THR A 179 6.38 16.98 3.77
CA THR A 179 5.79 15.64 3.71
C THR A 179 5.74 15.04 2.31
N THR A 180 5.79 13.71 2.27
CA THR A 180 5.52 12.89 1.07
C THR A 180 4.10 12.31 1.06
N GLN A 181 3.27 12.70 2.04
CA GLN A 181 1.93 12.17 2.26
C GLN A 181 0.87 13.21 1.87
N PRO A 182 0.06 12.95 0.82
CA PRO A 182 -0.93 13.92 0.36
C PRO A 182 -1.98 14.30 1.40
N TRP A 183 -2.47 13.34 2.16
CA TRP A 183 -3.44 13.62 3.22
C TRP A 183 -2.86 14.50 4.34
N GLN A 184 -1.55 14.42 4.60
CA GLN A 184 -0.90 15.13 5.70
C GLN A 184 -0.77 16.62 5.41
N ILE A 185 -0.51 17.02 4.16
CA ILE A 185 -0.47 18.45 3.81
C ILE A 185 -1.84 19.09 4.05
N PHE A 186 -2.94 18.46 3.60
CA PHE A 186 -4.31 18.95 3.84
C PHE A 186 -4.66 18.94 5.34
N ALA A 187 -4.32 17.87 6.05
CA ALA A 187 -4.54 17.76 7.50
C ALA A 187 -3.79 18.85 8.29
N TRP A 188 -2.63 19.30 7.82
CA TRP A 188 -1.83 20.32 8.49
C TRP A 188 -2.26 21.75 8.11
N VAL A 189 -2.44 22.05 6.82
CA VAL A 189 -2.84 23.41 6.38
C VAL A 189 -4.23 23.80 6.87
N THR A 190 -5.11 22.84 7.15
CA THR A 190 -6.44 23.13 7.72
C THR A 190 -6.40 23.64 9.15
N VAL A 191 -5.37 23.26 9.92
CA VAL A 191 -5.11 23.80 11.25
C VAL A 191 -4.05 24.90 11.24
N ARG A 192 -3.50 25.23 10.06
CA ARG A 192 -2.53 26.30 9.79
C ARG A 192 -3.00 27.15 8.60
N HIS A 193 -4.30 27.42 8.53
CA HIS A 193 -4.93 28.11 7.40
C HIS A 193 -4.46 29.57 7.30
N GLY A 194 -4.75 30.24 6.19
CA GLY A 194 -4.27 31.58 5.89
C GLY A 194 -3.17 31.55 4.83
N GLU A 195 -2.27 32.51 4.87
CA GLU A 195 -1.18 32.60 3.89
C GLU A 195 -0.14 31.48 4.09
N LEU A 196 0.12 30.76 3.00
CA LEU A 196 1.09 29.68 2.90
C LEU A 196 2.14 30.04 1.86
N TYR A 197 3.40 29.71 2.14
CA TYR A 197 4.43 29.61 1.12
C TYR A 197 4.72 28.13 0.87
N VAL A 198 4.39 27.65 -0.32
CA VAL A 198 4.46 26.23 -0.71
C VAL A 198 5.51 26.03 -1.78
N TYR A 199 6.27 24.94 -1.69
CA TYR A 199 7.28 24.60 -2.67
C TYR A 199 7.53 23.10 -2.76
N ILE A 200 7.99 22.65 -3.93
CA ILE A 200 8.40 21.26 -4.14
C ILE A 200 9.92 21.22 -3.98
N ASN A 201 10.36 20.57 -2.92
CA ASN A 201 11.76 20.63 -2.48
C ASN A 201 12.61 19.56 -3.15
N SER A 202 12.12 18.32 -3.17
CA SER A 202 12.89 17.19 -3.68
C SER A 202 12.02 16.02 -4.14
N VAL A 203 12.63 15.14 -4.91
CA VAL A 203 12.07 13.85 -5.30
C VAL A 203 12.99 12.74 -4.81
N ASN A 204 12.46 11.84 -3.99
CA ASN A 204 13.20 10.69 -3.47
C ASN A 204 12.99 9.47 -4.36
N LEU A 205 14.05 8.69 -4.53
CA LEU A 205 14.06 7.40 -5.23
C LEU A 205 13.98 6.25 -4.24
N THR A 206 12.85 5.56 -4.30
CA THR A 206 12.56 4.34 -3.54
C THR A 206 12.73 3.12 -4.43
N HIS A 207 12.69 1.92 -3.84
CA HIS A 207 12.64 0.67 -4.61
C HIS A 207 11.34 0.49 -5.42
N GLU A 208 10.31 1.28 -5.14
CA GLU A 208 9.01 1.22 -5.80
C GLU A 208 8.77 2.44 -6.73
N GLY A 209 9.85 3.16 -7.08
CA GLY A 209 9.81 4.37 -7.90
C GLY A 209 10.04 5.65 -7.09
N ALA A 210 9.54 6.77 -7.57
CA ALA A 210 9.71 8.09 -7.00
C ALA A 210 8.63 8.46 -5.96
N THR A 211 8.99 9.32 -5.00
CA THR A 211 8.06 10.03 -4.09
C THR A 211 8.40 11.51 -4.07
N ILE A 212 7.40 12.38 -3.99
CA ILE A 212 7.58 13.84 -4.02
C ILE A 212 7.54 14.39 -2.60
N LEU A 213 8.51 15.22 -2.22
CA LEU A 213 8.50 15.98 -0.97
C LEU A 213 7.95 17.38 -1.23
N ILE A 214 6.77 17.66 -0.68
CA ILE A 214 6.14 18.98 -0.69
C ILE A 214 6.35 19.62 0.67
N ASP A 215 6.76 20.88 0.62
CA ASP A 215 7.05 21.72 1.77
C ASP A 215 6.07 22.90 1.81
N ALA A 216 5.61 23.26 3.01
CA ALA A 216 4.75 24.42 3.23
C ALA A 216 5.13 25.17 4.52
N ILE A 217 5.13 26.49 4.45
CA ILE A 217 5.35 27.41 5.57
C ILE A 217 4.08 28.22 5.81
N ALA A 218 3.56 28.21 7.03
CA ALA A 218 2.37 28.97 7.39
C ALA A 218 2.74 30.38 7.87
N LYS A 219 2.57 31.38 7.00
CA LYS A 219 3.04 32.77 7.21
C LYS A 219 2.17 33.54 8.21
N ASP A 220 0.89 33.25 8.27
CA ASP A 220 -0.04 33.88 9.24
C ASP A 220 0.15 33.35 10.68
N TRP A 221 0.94 32.29 10.88
CA TRP A 221 1.14 31.67 12.18
C TRP A 221 2.58 31.81 12.68
N ARG A 222 2.74 31.90 14.01
CA ARG A 222 4.04 31.93 14.69
C ARG A 222 4.20 30.73 15.62
N GLN A 223 5.42 30.21 15.70
CA GLN A 223 5.75 29.16 16.66
C GLN A 223 5.72 29.72 18.09
N LYS A 224 4.79 29.22 18.91
CA LYS A 224 4.60 29.67 20.31
C LYS A 224 5.56 28.99 21.30
N TRP A 225 5.88 27.72 21.06
CA TRP A 225 6.66 26.88 21.99
C TRP A 225 7.73 26.09 21.24
N SER A 226 8.79 25.69 21.94
CA SER A 226 9.74 24.70 21.42
C SER A 226 9.07 23.33 21.27
N LYS A 227 9.64 22.46 20.43
CA LYS A 227 9.14 21.08 20.25
C LYS A 227 9.12 20.32 21.58
N ASP A 228 10.16 20.45 22.41
CA ASP A 228 10.22 19.80 23.72
C ASP A 228 9.12 20.30 24.67
N LYS A 229 8.89 21.62 24.73
CA LYS A 229 7.79 22.19 25.53
C LYS A 229 6.43 21.75 24.99
N ALA A 230 6.27 21.63 23.67
CA ALA A 230 5.05 21.11 23.08
C ALA A 230 4.79 19.66 23.49
N ILE A 231 5.83 18.81 23.49
CA ILE A 231 5.74 17.41 23.97
C ILE A 231 5.31 17.34 25.44
N ASP A 232 5.89 18.18 26.31
CA ASP A 232 5.53 18.23 27.72
C ASP A 232 4.06 18.66 27.90
N MET A 233 3.60 19.64 27.13
CA MET A 233 2.21 20.10 27.16
C MET A 233 1.25 19.02 26.64
N VAL A 234 1.54 18.36 25.52
CA VAL A 234 0.72 17.22 25.01
C VAL A 234 0.58 16.15 26.08
N THR A 235 1.68 15.81 26.76
CA THR A 235 1.68 14.81 27.83
C THR A 235 0.84 15.26 29.02
N SER A 236 0.90 16.55 29.39
CA SER A 236 0.08 17.12 30.46
C SER A 236 -1.42 17.04 30.14
N TYR A 237 -1.84 17.51 28.95
CA TYR A 237 -3.22 17.43 28.49
C TYR A 237 -3.72 15.98 28.47
N PHE A 238 -2.90 15.06 27.97
CA PHE A 238 -3.23 13.65 27.91
C PHE A 238 -3.52 13.05 29.30
N ARG A 239 -2.73 13.40 30.32
CA ARG A 239 -2.95 12.96 31.71
C ARG A 239 -4.25 13.53 32.30
N CYS A 240 -4.66 14.72 31.86
CA CYS A 240 -5.93 15.34 32.24
C CYS A 240 -7.14 14.81 31.44
N GLY A 241 -6.93 13.85 30.54
CA GLY A 241 -8.02 13.27 29.73
C GLY A 241 -8.34 14.04 28.45
N GLU A 242 -7.51 14.99 28.03
CA GLU A 242 -7.64 15.68 26.73
C GLU A 242 -6.80 14.96 25.66
N TRP A 243 -7.47 14.36 24.69
CA TRP A 243 -6.86 13.48 23.68
C TRP A 243 -6.55 14.18 22.36
N THR A 244 -7.04 15.41 22.14
CA THR A 244 -6.92 16.14 20.87
C THR A 244 -5.46 16.39 20.47
N PRO A 245 -4.55 16.85 21.35
CA PRO A 245 -3.14 17.01 20.99
C PRO A 245 -2.44 15.66 20.77
N MET A 246 -2.87 14.62 21.49
CA MET A 246 -2.32 13.27 21.33
C MET A 246 -2.69 12.68 19.95
N LEU A 247 -3.90 12.98 19.45
CA LEU A 247 -4.33 12.58 18.12
C LEU A 247 -3.39 13.12 17.04
N THR A 248 -3.16 14.43 16.98
CA THR A 248 -2.33 15.02 15.92
C THR A 248 -0.85 14.66 16.08
N MET A 249 -0.36 14.54 17.32
CA MET A 249 1.00 14.01 17.57
C MET A 249 1.16 12.59 17.01
N TRP A 250 0.16 11.71 17.20
CA TRP A 250 0.18 10.37 16.63
C TRP A 250 -0.01 10.36 15.10
N LEU A 251 -0.80 11.29 14.55
CA LEU A 251 -0.94 11.43 13.09
C LEU A 251 0.38 11.80 12.42
N GLY A 252 1.26 12.56 13.06
CA GLY A 252 2.64 12.79 12.59
C GLY A 252 3.57 11.62 12.90
N ASP A 253 4.02 11.51 14.15
CA ASP A 253 5.11 10.62 14.57
C ASP A 253 4.64 9.22 15.04
N GLY A 254 3.33 8.96 15.02
CA GLY A 254 2.76 7.68 15.43
C GLY A 254 3.05 6.52 14.47
N LYS A 255 3.34 5.34 15.02
CA LYS A 255 3.51 4.11 14.23
C LYS A 255 2.17 3.55 13.76
N SER A 256 2.08 3.29 12.46
CA SER A 256 0.94 2.62 11.82
C SER A 256 1.11 1.09 11.89
N ARG A 257 0.49 0.45 12.88
CA ARG A 257 0.53 -1.02 13.06
C ARG A 257 -0.79 -1.69 12.64
N ARG A 258 -1.17 -1.54 11.36
CA ARG A 258 -2.44 -2.07 10.83
C ARG A 258 -2.61 -3.56 11.07
N ASN A 259 -1.55 -4.35 10.89
CA ASN A 259 -1.59 -5.80 11.14
C ASN A 259 -1.92 -6.11 12.59
N ASP A 260 -1.35 -5.39 13.57
CA ASP A 260 -1.66 -5.59 14.98
C ASP A 260 -3.15 -5.34 15.24
N ILE A 261 -3.71 -4.24 14.72
CA ILE A 261 -5.13 -3.91 14.82
C ILE A 261 -6.01 -5.01 14.22
N LEU A 262 -5.64 -5.54 13.05
CA LEU A 262 -6.36 -6.63 12.40
C LEU A 262 -6.34 -7.95 13.19
N HIS A 263 -5.39 -8.12 14.10
CA HIS A 263 -5.25 -9.25 15.04
C HIS A 263 -5.65 -8.89 16.48
N ASN A 264 -6.43 -7.82 16.69
CA ASN A 264 -6.92 -7.39 18.02
C ASN A 264 -5.80 -6.98 18.99
N LYS A 265 -4.63 -6.59 18.48
CA LYS A 265 -3.54 -6.03 19.27
C LYS A 265 -3.56 -4.51 19.11
N TYR A 266 -4.13 -3.83 20.11
CA TYR A 266 -4.33 -2.39 20.09
C TYR A 266 -3.23 -1.70 20.89
N LYS A 267 -2.30 -1.04 20.18
CA LYS A 267 -1.17 -0.32 20.77
C LYS A 267 -1.01 1.04 20.11
N LEU A 268 -1.04 2.10 20.91
CA LEU A 268 -0.69 3.45 20.49
C LEU A 268 0.78 3.67 20.74
N VAL A 269 1.55 3.78 19.66
CA VAL A 269 3.01 3.92 19.71
C VAL A 269 3.41 5.18 18.96
N ILE A 270 4.27 5.99 19.58
CA ILE A 270 4.80 7.24 19.00
C ILE A 270 6.32 7.18 19.01
N SER A 271 6.94 7.61 17.91
CA SER A 271 8.38 7.82 17.85
C SER A 271 8.75 9.17 18.46
N ALA A 272 9.76 9.20 19.34
CA ALA A 272 10.26 10.43 19.94
C ALA A 272 11.71 10.26 20.37
N LYS A 273 12.45 11.37 20.46
CA LYS A 273 13.83 11.40 20.97
C LYS A 273 13.90 10.99 22.44
N GLU A 274 12.88 11.36 23.21
CA GLU A 274 12.77 11.08 24.64
C GLU A 274 11.48 10.28 24.92
N PRO A 275 11.41 9.00 24.50
CA PRO A 275 10.18 8.24 24.52
C PRO A 275 9.59 8.05 25.93
N TRP A 276 10.41 8.08 26.98
CA TRP A 276 9.97 7.97 28.37
C TRP A 276 9.08 9.15 28.84
N LYS A 277 9.12 10.30 28.16
CA LYS A 277 8.20 11.42 28.44
C LYS A 277 6.76 11.09 28.08
N LEU A 278 6.57 10.31 27.02
CA LEU A 278 5.26 10.01 26.44
C LEU A 278 4.60 8.77 27.03
N GLY A 279 5.39 7.80 27.51
CA GLY A 279 4.87 6.54 28.04
C GLY A 279 5.96 5.52 28.28
N LYS A 280 5.59 4.23 28.26
CA LYS A 280 6.55 3.14 28.47
C LYS A 280 7.49 3.07 27.27
N SER A 281 8.79 3.28 27.50
CA SER A 281 9.80 3.08 26.48
C SER A 281 9.85 1.61 26.04
N ILE A 282 9.74 1.36 24.73
CA ILE A 282 9.79 0.01 24.14
C ILE A 282 10.95 -0.16 23.15
N SER A 283 11.58 0.94 22.72
CA SER A 283 12.84 0.98 21.98
C SER A 283 13.56 2.30 22.25
N ILE A 284 14.74 2.48 21.65
CA ILE A 284 15.56 3.72 21.75
C ILE A 284 14.73 4.98 21.42
N ASP A 285 13.81 4.85 20.47
CA ASP A 285 13.05 5.96 19.89
C ASP A 285 11.53 5.79 19.97
N GLN A 286 10.99 4.79 20.69
CA GLN A 286 9.54 4.52 20.70
C GLN A 286 8.95 4.43 22.10
N ALA A 287 7.83 5.12 22.28
CA ALA A 287 7.00 5.07 23.46
C ALA A 287 5.70 4.29 23.16
N LEU A 288 5.38 3.32 24.01
CA LEU A 288 4.03 2.79 24.12
C LEU A 288 3.22 3.74 25.02
N VAL A 289 2.35 4.52 24.40
CA VAL A 289 1.56 5.57 25.06
C VAL A 289 0.32 4.98 25.73
N ALA A 290 -0.43 4.14 25.00
CA ALA A 290 -1.66 3.54 25.50
C ALA A 290 -1.96 2.21 24.77
N THR A 291 -2.83 1.40 25.37
CA THR A 291 -3.24 0.09 24.84
C THR A 291 -4.73 -0.12 24.97
N GLY A 292 -5.25 -1.07 24.19
CA GLY A 292 -6.66 -1.46 24.25
C GLY A 292 -7.50 -0.76 23.19
N LYS A 293 -8.69 -1.32 22.93
CA LYS A 293 -9.60 -0.81 21.88
C LYS A 293 -10.09 0.61 22.21
N GLU A 294 -10.36 0.88 23.49
CA GLU A 294 -10.82 2.18 24.00
C GLU A 294 -9.87 3.32 23.62
N THR A 295 -8.57 3.07 23.53
CA THR A 295 -7.59 4.05 23.07
C THR A 295 -7.94 4.62 21.69
N PHE A 296 -8.34 3.76 20.76
CA PHE A 296 -8.71 4.19 19.41
C PHE A 296 -10.11 4.81 19.37
N GLU A 297 -11.00 4.43 20.29
CA GLU A 297 -12.32 5.05 20.45
C GLU A 297 -12.18 6.50 20.93
N ARG A 298 -11.34 6.75 21.94
CA ARG A 298 -11.04 8.10 22.43
C ARG A 298 -10.35 8.97 21.38
N LEU A 299 -9.44 8.42 20.59
CA LEU A 299 -8.85 9.15 19.45
C LEU A 299 -9.88 9.52 18.39
N LYS A 300 -10.83 8.62 18.09
CA LYS A 300 -11.91 8.88 17.15
C LYS A 300 -12.83 9.99 17.66
N GLU A 301 -13.17 9.96 18.93
CA GLU A 301 -14.01 10.97 19.60
C GLU A 301 -13.32 12.34 19.61
N ALA A 302 -12.04 12.40 20.02
CA ALA A 302 -11.25 13.63 20.07
C ALA A 302 -11.13 14.32 18.70
N ALA A 303 -11.14 13.55 17.61
CA ALA A 303 -11.04 14.08 16.26
C ALA A 303 -12.21 15.02 15.91
N GLY A 304 -13.44 14.74 16.35
CA GLY A 304 -14.61 15.54 15.98
C GLY A 304 -14.68 15.85 14.48
N THR A 305 -14.92 17.12 14.12
CA THR A 305 -14.95 17.60 12.72
C THR A 305 -13.65 17.35 11.97
N TYR A 306 -12.49 17.37 12.65
CA TYR A 306 -11.21 17.03 12.05
C TYR A 306 -11.17 15.56 11.57
N GLY A 307 -11.89 14.67 12.25
CA GLY A 307 -12.05 13.28 11.84
C GLY A 307 -12.80 13.12 10.51
N MET A 308 -13.75 14.02 10.21
CA MET A 308 -14.42 14.05 8.91
C MET A 308 -13.45 14.40 7.79
N LEU A 309 -12.62 15.43 7.99
CA LEU A 309 -11.56 15.79 7.05
C LEU A 309 -10.62 14.60 6.81
N LEU A 310 -10.15 13.94 7.87
CA LEU A 310 -9.26 12.79 7.75
C LEU A 310 -9.89 11.61 7.01
N ASP A 311 -11.21 11.44 7.10
CA ASP A 311 -11.96 10.43 6.35
C ASP A 311 -12.02 10.77 4.86
N LEU A 312 -12.36 12.01 4.52
CA LEU A 312 -12.38 12.49 3.13
C LEU A 312 -11.00 12.34 2.47
N MET A 313 -9.93 12.67 3.20
CA MET A 313 -8.55 12.58 2.73
C MET A 313 -8.03 11.14 2.61
N GLY A 314 -8.81 10.13 3.04
CA GLY A 314 -8.36 8.73 3.01
C GLY A 314 -7.08 8.52 3.83
N ALA A 315 -6.90 9.24 4.94
CA ALA A 315 -5.67 9.16 5.72
C ALA A 315 -5.44 7.73 6.21
N HIS A 316 -4.30 7.12 5.88
CA HIS A 316 -4.02 5.71 6.22
C HIS A 316 -4.03 5.44 7.73
N LYS A 317 -3.64 6.43 8.54
CA LYS A 317 -3.69 6.37 10.01
C LYS A 317 -5.11 6.49 10.53
N TRP A 318 -5.94 7.32 9.92
CA TRP A 318 -7.37 7.40 10.24
C TRP A 318 -8.11 6.11 9.87
N THR A 319 -7.78 5.51 8.73
CA THR A 319 -8.27 4.18 8.33
C THR A 319 -7.98 3.14 9.42
N ASN A 320 -6.82 3.19 10.07
CA ASN A 320 -6.51 2.29 11.18
C ASN A 320 -7.39 2.52 12.42
N ILE A 321 -7.71 3.77 12.74
CA ILE A 321 -8.67 4.10 13.80
C ILE A 321 -10.05 3.53 13.45
N LYS A 322 -10.51 3.68 12.21
CA LYS A 322 -11.77 3.04 11.74
C LYS A 322 -11.71 1.51 11.84
N LEU A 323 -10.62 0.88 11.41
CA LEU A 323 -10.44 -0.58 11.56
C LEU A 323 -10.47 -1.05 13.02
N ALA A 324 -10.02 -0.22 13.95
CA ALA A 324 -10.05 -0.55 15.37
C ALA A 324 -11.44 -0.40 15.99
N THR A 325 -12.20 0.61 15.55
CA THR A 325 -13.45 1.05 16.20
C THR A 325 -14.72 0.56 15.52
N ASP A 326 -14.71 0.39 14.20
CA ASP A 326 -15.85 0.01 13.37
C ASP A 326 -15.72 -1.45 12.89
N LYS A 327 -16.63 -2.31 13.39
CA LYS A 327 -16.62 -3.74 13.10
C LYS A 327 -17.00 -4.04 11.66
N ASP A 328 -17.96 -3.31 11.08
CA ASP A 328 -18.46 -3.55 9.73
C ASP A 328 -17.44 -3.06 8.70
N PHE A 329 -16.88 -1.87 8.92
CA PHE A 329 -15.76 -1.38 8.12
C PHE A 329 -14.59 -2.36 8.15
N ARG A 330 -14.23 -2.89 9.32
CA ARG A 330 -13.17 -3.90 9.45
C ARG A 330 -13.49 -5.20 8.71
N LYS A 331 -14.75 -5.66 8.75
CA LYS A 331 -15.20 -6.87 8.05
C LYS A 331 -15.11 -6.68 6.53
N LEU A 332 -15.62 -5.55 6.01
CA LEU A 332 -15.54 -5.18 4.60
C LEU A 332 -14.09 -5.02 4.15
N TYR A 333 -13.25 -4.37 4.95
CA TYR A 333 -11.82 -4.25 4.66
C TYR A 333 -11.15 -5.62 4.55
N LYS A 334 -11.39 -6.54 5.49
CA LYS A 334 -10.87 -7.91 5.42
C LYS A 334 -11.36 -8.67 4.20
N LEU A 335 -12.59 -8.42 3.75
CA LEU A 335 -13.13 -9.02 2.53
C LEU A 335 -12.44 -8.47 1.28
N LYS A 336 -12.30 -7.14 1.17
CA LYS A 336 -11.63 -6.45 0.04
C LYS A 336 -10.14 -6.81 -0.05
N THR A 337 -9.46 -6.93 1.09
CA THR A 337 -8.01 -7.17 1.16
C THR A 337 -7.63 -8.65 1.20
N LYS A 338 -8.60 -9.58 1.14
CA LYS A 338 -8.32 -11.01 1.09
C LYS A 338 -7.68 -11.38 -0.26
N LYS A 339 -6.36 -11.28 -0.32
CA LYS A 339 -5.57 -11.72 -1.47
C LYS A 339 -5.62 -13.23 -1.63
N ARG A 340 -5.55 -13.71 -2.87
CA ARG A 340 -5.33 -15.14 -3.12
C ARG A 340 -3.90 -15.46 -2.69
N GLY A 341 -3.65 -16.68 -2.25
CA GLY A 341 -2.32 -17.09 -1.81
C GLY A 341 -1.27 -16.94 -2.93
N ILE A 342 -1.69 -17.10 -4.18
CA ILE A 342 -0.86 -16.80 -5.36
C ILE A 342 -0.43 -15.32 -5.44
N ASP A 343 -1.33 -14.37 -5.16
CA ASP A 343 -1.02 -12.93 -5.24
C ASP A 343 0.00 -12.53 -4.17
N VAL A 344 -0.16 -13.10 -2.96
CA VAL A 344 0.80 -12.92 -1.85
C VAL A 344 2.18 -13.47 -2.24
N LEU A 345 2.22 -14.63 -2.89
CA LEU A 345 3.47 -15.24 -3.34
C LEU A 345 4.13 -14.44 -4.47
N ARG A 346 3.37 -13.92 -5.44
CA ARG A 346 3.88 -13.02 -6.49
C ARG A 346 4.52 -11.77 -5.91
N GLU A 347 3.85 -11.12 -4.96
CA GLU A 347 4.40 -9.94 -4.28
C GLU A 347 5.68 -10.25 -3.51
N THR A 348 5.73 -11.38 -2.82
CA THR A 348 6.91 -11.79 -2.05
C THR A 348 8.06 -12.20 -2.97
N TYR A 349 7.77 -12.88 -4.08
CA TYR A 349 8.76 -13.34 -5.04
C TYR A 349 9.35 -12.16 -5.84
N ARG A 350 8.52 -11.20 -6.28
CA ARG A 350 8.97 -9.96 -6.93
C ARG A 350 9.95 -9.15 -6.08
N ARG A 351 9.80 -9.17 -4.75
CA ARG A 351 10.73 -8.49 -3.82
C ARG A 351 12.12 -9.14 -3.76
N ASN A 352 12.27 -10.39 -4.19
CA ASN A 352 13.50 -11.15 -4.07
C ASN A 352 14.34 -11.19 -5.36
N ASN A 353 13.98 -10.43 -6.40
CA ASN A 353 14.72 -10.29 -7.68
C ASN A 353 15.29 -11.61 -8.23
N ILE A 354 14.39 -12.54 -8.55
CA ILE A 354 14.73 -13.64 -9.46
C ILE A 354 13.93 -13.41 -10.73
N ASP A 355 14.62 -12.87 -11.72
CA ASP A 355 14.12 -12.68 -13.08
C ASP A 355 13.93 -14.05 -13.71
N VAL A 356 12.79 -14.27 -14.37
CA VAL A 356 12.56 -15.51 -15.11
C VAL A 356 13.13 -15.29 -16.49
N SER A 357 14.41 -15.60 -16.68
CA SER A 357 14.97 -15.77 -18.02
C SER A 357 14.28 -16.96 -18.65
N THR A 358 13.40 -16.67 -19.59
CA THR A 358 12.93 -17.57 -20.65
C THR A 358 14.13 -18.15 -21.36
N GLU A 359 14.51 -19.39 -21.02
CA GLU A 359 15.13 -20.32 -21.96
C GLU A 359 15.20 -21.74 -21.35
N GLN A 360 14.55 -22.66 -22.07
CA GLN A 360 14.80 -24.10 -22.13
C GLN A 360 14.59 -24.93 -20.85
N LEU A 361 13.70 -25.92 -20.93
CA LEU A 361 14.14 -27.32 -21.10
C LEU A 361 12.97 -28.24 -21.47
N ASP A 362 13.18 -28.92 -22.57
CA ASP A 362 12.48 -30.12 -23.01
C ASP A 362 12.82 -31.25 -22.01
N HIS A 363 11.88 -31.63 -21.16
CA HIS A 363 11.97 -32.89 -20.41
C HIS A 363 10.62 -33.59 -20.40
N ARG A 364 10.43 -34.43 -21.42
CA ARG A 364 9.53 -35.57 -21.38
C ARG A 364 9.99 -36.53 -20.27
N GLU A 365 9.33 -36.50 -19.13
CA GLU A 365 9.18 -37.70 -18.31
C GLU A 365 7.75 -38.21 -18.44
N ARG A 366 7.56 -39.21 -19.31
CA ARG A 366 6.38 -40.07 -19.31
C ARG A 366 6.36 -40.87 -17.99
N SER A 367 5.86 -40.24 -16.94
CA SER A 367 5.54 -40.92 -15.69
C SER A 367 4.18 -41.62 -15.84
N LYS A 368 4.10 -42.90 -15.48
CA LYS A 368 2.86 -43.69 -15.47
C LYS A 368 1.77 -42.90 -14.74
N LEU A 369 0.62 -42.67 -15.40
CA LEU A 369 -0.56 -42.05 -14.78
C LEU A 369 -0.78 -42.65 -13.39
N ARG A 370 -0.60 -41.85 -12.35
CA ARG A 370 -1.07 -42.22 -11.01
C ARG A 370 -2.58 -42.34 -11.08
N SER A 371 -3.17 -43.34 -10.43
CA SER A 371 -4.58 -43.77 -10.58
C SER A 371 -5.66 -42.73 -10.23
N HIS A 372 -5.31 -41.46 -10.02
CA HIS A 372 -6.18 -40.37 -9.59
C HIS A 372 -5.74 -38.99 -10.16
N ALA A 373 -5.00 -38.99 -11.29
CA ALA A 373 -4.48 -37.78 -11.93
C ALA A 373 -5.35 -37.32 -13.11
N VAL A 374 -5.42 -36.00 -13.31
CA VAL A 374 -6.01 -35.33 -14.47
C VAL A 374 -4.96 -34.41 -15.08
N VAL A 375 -4.83 -34.41 -16.41
CA VAL A 375 -3.94 -33.48 -17.11
C VAL A 375 -4.74 -32.24 -17.49
N VAL A 376 -4.34 -31.08 -16.98
CA VAL A 376 -4.99 -29.79 -17.25
C VAL A 376 -3.97 -28.82 -17.80
N ALA A 377 -4.19 -28.31 -19.02
CA ALA A 377 -3.25 -27.42 -19.72
C ALA A 377 -1.80 -27.98 -19.77
N GLY A 378 -1.67 -29.30 -19.93
CA GLY A 378 -0.39 -30.00 -19.95
C GLY A 378 0.30 -30.11 -18.59
N VAL A 379 -0.42 -29.92 -17.49
CA VAL A 379 0.06 -30.09 -16.10
C VAL A 379 -0.67 -31.29 -15.49
N GLU A 380 0.07 -32.28 -15.00
CA GLU A 380 -0.51 -33.41 -14.25
C GLU A 380 -0.92 -32.94 -12.84
N MET A 381 -2.22 -33.04 -12.53
CA MET A 381 -2.80 -32.63 -11.26
C MET A 381 -3.52 -33.81 -10.60
N SER A 382 -3.34 -33.99 -9.29
CA SER A 382 -4.05 -35.00 -8.50
C SER A 382 -5.42 -34.51 -8.06
N LEU A 383 -6.45 -35.35 -8.16
CA LEU A 383 -7.80 -35.02 -7.71
C LEU A 383 -7.96 -35.28 -6.19
N HIS A 384 -8.52 -34.29 -5.48
CA HIS A 384 -8.77 -34.34 -4.04
C HIS A 384 -10.19 -33.92 -3.69
N LEU A 385 -10.89 -34.77 -2.94
CA LEU A 385 -12.16 -34.44 -2.31
C LEU A 385 -11.96 -33.47 -1.13
N VAL A 386 -12.72 -32.39 -1.12
CA VAL A 386 -12.69 -31.37 -0.08
C VAL A 386 -14.03 -31.36 0.64
N SER A 387 -13.97 -31.43 1.97
CA SER A 387 -15.14 -31.38 2.83
C SER A 387 -15.76 -29.99 2.78
N SER A 388 -16.96 -29.89 2.24
CA SER A 388 -17.82 -28.70 2.29
C SER A 388 -19.26 -29.15 2.54
N ARG A 389 -20.18 -28.22 2.85
CA ARG A 389 -21.60 -28.53 3.12
C ARG A 389 -22.25 -29.37 2.00
N SER A 390 -21.79 -29.21 0.76
CA SER A 390 -22.28 -29.90 -0.43
C SER A 390 -21.25 -30.82 -1.10
N GLY A 391 -20.07 -31.01 -0.49
CA GLY A 391 -18.94 -31.68 -1.11
C GLY A 391 -18.29 -30.87 -2.23
N SER A 392 -16.96 -30.94 -2.36
CA SER A 392 -16.21 -30.24 -3.40
C SER A 392 -15.04 -31.08 -3.90
N LEU A 393 -14.53 -30.75 -5.08
CA LEU A 393 -13.39 -31.39 -5.73
C LEU A 393 -12.36 -30.33 -6.10
N ASN A 394 -11.08 -30.59 -5.82
CA ASN A 394 -9.97 -29.77 -6.29
C ASN A 394 -9.02 -30.63 -7.12
N ALA A 395 -8.36 -30.04 -8.10
CA ALA A 395 -7.17 -30.61 -8.72
C ALA A 395 -5.95 -29.87 -8.17
N VAL A 396 -4.95 -30.60 -7.69
CA VAL A 396 -3.78 -30.05 -7.00
C VAL A 396 -2.49 -30.55 -7.63
N HIS A 397 -1.48 -29.70 -7.65
CA HIS A 397 -0.12 -30.02 -8.05
C HIS A 397 0.83 -29.59 -6.94
N TYR A 398 1.81 -30.43 -6.63
CA TYR A 398 2.77 -30.20 -5.56
C TYR A 398 4.16 -29.94 -6.13
N THR A 399 4.74 -28.79 -5.83
CA THR A 399 6.14 -28.46 -6.16
C THR A 399 6.90 -28.05 -4.89
N ARG A 400 8.24 -28.09 -4.93
CA ARG A 400 9.12 -27.58 -3.86
C ARG A 400 9.54 -26.12 -4.11
N GLY A 401 9.48 -25.63 -5.35
CA GLY A 401 9.95 -24.30 -5.73
C GLY A 401 8.82 -23.26 -5.84
N VAL A 402 9.07 -22.03 -5.39
CA VAL A 402 8.12 -20.91 -5.58
C VAL A 402 8.01 -20.53 -7.05
N GLY A 403 9.15 -20.46 -7.77
CA GLY A 403 9.20 -20.09 -9.19
C GLY A 403 8.40 -21.07 -10.06
N GLU A 404 8.66 -22.37 -9.90
CA GLU A 404 7.89 -23.44 -10.57
C GLU A 404 6.39 -23.37 -10.23
N ALA A 405 6.03 -23.11 -8.96
CA ALA A 405 4.62 -22.96 -8.57
C ALA A 405 3.94 -21.79 -9.29
N LEU A 406 4.64 -20.66 -9.44
CA LEU A 406 4.15 -19.48 -10.14
C LEU A 406 4.06 -19.70 -11.66
N GLU A 407 5.00 -20.42 -12.25
CA GLU A 407 4.99 -20.77 -13.68
C GLU A 407 3.82 -21.69 -14.03
N ILE A 408 3.62 -22.76 -13.24
CA ILE A 408 2.47 -23.66 -13.39
C ILE A 408 1.16 -22.89 -13.26
N ALA A 409 1.08 -21.98 -12.28
CA ALA A 409 -0.10 -21.15 -12.13
C ALA A 409 -0.30 -20.18 -13.32
N GLY A 410 0.78 -19.61 -13.87
CA GLY A 410 0.72 -18.80 -15.09
C GLY A 410 0.16 -19.58 -16.28
N ARG A 411 0.62 -20.82 -16.49
CA ARG A 411 0.09 -21.72 -17.54
C ARG A 411 -1.41 -21.98 -17.38
N LEU A 412 -1.86 -22.24 -16.15
CA LEU A 412 -3.27 -22.46 -15.87
C LEU A 412 -4.11 -21.18 -16.07
N GLU A 413 -3.58 -20.00 -15.77
CA GLU A 413 -4.23 -18.72 -16.05
C GLU A 413 -4.37 -18.45 -17.55
N VAL A 414 -3.33 -18.74 -18.36
CA VAL A 414 -3.39 -18.64 -19.83
C VAL A 414 -4.47 -19.55 -20.41
N ALA A 415 -4.71 -20.71 -19.78
CA ALA A 415 -5.82 -21.60 -20.13
C ALA A 415 -7.21 -21.11 -19.65
N GLY A 416 -7.31 -19.90 -19.09
CA GLY A 416 -8.55 -19.30 -18.62
C GLY A 416 -9.04 -19.80 -17.26
N LEU A 417 -8.18 -20.47 -16.48
CA LEU A 417 -8.52 -21.03 -15.17
C LEU A 417 -8.11 -20.07 -14.04
N ARG A 418 -8.58 -20.34 -12.81
CA ARG A 418 -8.28 -19.51 -11.63
C ARG A 418 -7.47 -20.28 -10.57
N PRO A 419 -6.18 -20.59 -10.83
CA PRO A 419 -5.32 -21.32 -9.91
C PRO A 419 -4.94 -20.51 -8.67
N ASN A 420 -4.86 -21.15 -7.52
CA ASN A 420 -4.35 -20.53 -6.29
C ASN A 420 -3.20 -21.36 -5.72
N ILE A 421 -2.32 -20.72 -4.95
CA ILE A 421 -1.13 -21.37 -4.39
C ILE A 421 -1.16 -21.22 -2.88
N VAL A 422 -0.95 -22.32 -2.16
CA VAL A 422 -0.78 -22.32 -0.70
C VAL A 422 0.51 -23.03 -0.31
N LYS A 423 1.17 -22.52 0.73
CA LYS A 423 2.35 -23.17 1.31
C LYS A 423 1.89 -24.30 2.23
N SER A 424 2.39 -25.51 2.00
CA SER A 424 2.15 -26.70 2.82
C SER A 424 3.48 -27.33 3.19
N ASN A 425 3.95 -27.09 4.42
CA ASN A 425 5.26 -27.51 4.91
C ASN A 425 6.40 -27.06 3.96
N ALA A 426 7.19 -28.02 3.45
CA ALA A 426 8.29 -27.80 2.52
C ALA A 426 7.85 -27.76 1.04
N LYS A 427 6.54 -27.68 0.75
CA LYS A 427 5.99 -27.69 -0.61
C LYS A 427 5.02 -26.53 -0.85
N TYR A 428 4.85 -26.16 -2.11
CA TYR A 428 3.79 -25.29 -2.60
C TYR A 428 2.74 -26.15 -3.30
N VAL A 429 1.48 -25.89 -2.98
CA VAL A 429 0.33 -26.58 -3.56
C VAL A 429 -0.37 -25.61 -4.49
N VAL A 430 -0.23 -25.84 -5.80
CA VAL A 430 -0.99 -25.15 -6.84
C VAL A 430 -2.31 -25.89 -7.00
N TYR A 431 -3.45 -25.23 -6.92
CA TYR A 431 -4.73 -25.90 -7.09
C TYR A 431 -5.73 -25.07 -7.89
N ILE A 432 -6.59 -25.77 -8.62
CA ILE A 432 -7.81 -25.23 -9.23
C ILE A 432 -9.03 -25.83 -8.54
N THR A 433 -10.13 -25.07 -8.54
CA THR A 433 -11.34 -25.43 -7.78
C THR A 433 -12.34 -26.20 -8.64
N ALA A 434 -13.36 -26.77 -8.00
CA ALA A 434 -14.46 -27.45 -8.68
C ALA A 434 -15.08 -26.60 -9.81
N THR A 435 -15.17 -25.28 -9.66
CA THR A 435 -15.71 -24.38 -10.69
C THR A 435 -14.91 -24.45 -11.99
N ASP A 436 -13.58 -24.47 -11.90
CA ASP A 436 -12.70 -24.57 -13.06
C ASP A 436 -12.74 -25.97 -13.66
N LEU A 437 -12.79 -27.00 -12.81
CA LEU A 437 -12.91 -28.40 -13.24
C LEU A 437 -14.22 -28.69 -13.98
N LEU A 438 -15.33 -28.07 -13.58
CA LEU A 438 -16.62 -28.21 -14.26
C LEU A 438 -16.58 -27.57 -15.65
N LYS A 439 -16.04 -26.36 -15.77
CA LYS A 439 -15.86 -25.66 -17.06
C LYS A 439 -14.97 -26.46 -18.01
N LEU A 440 -13.91 -27.08 -17.49
CA LEU A 440 -13.05 -27.96 -18.27
C LEU A 440 -13.80 -29.22 -18.69
N ALA A 441 -14.48 -29.89 -17.76
CA ALA A 441 -15.24 -31.10 -18.06
C ALA A 441 -16.31 -30.86 -19.13
N GLU A 442 -16.97 -29.71 -19.17
CA GLU A 442 -17.93 -29.35 -20.21
C GLU A 442 -17.32 -29.33 -21.62
N ARG A 443 -16.04 -28.99 -21.75
CA ARG A 443 -15.35 -28.77 -23.03
C ARG A 443 -14.39 -29.90 -23.42
N ASP A 444 -13.88 -30.64 -22.44
CA ASP A 444 -12.88 -31.70 -22.60
C ASP A 444 -13.44 -33.02 -22.05
N GLU A 445 -13.74 -33.94 -22.98
CA GLU A 445 -14.27 -35.26 -22.66
C GLU A 445 -13.27 -36.11 -21.86
N THR A 446 -11.97 -35.94 -22.09
CA THR A 446 -10.91 -36.68 -21.37
C THR A 446 -10.89 -36.26 -19.91
N VAL A 447 -10.93 -34.95 -19.64
CA VAL A 447 -11.03 -34.41 -18.29
C VAL A 447 -12.32 -34.87 -17.61
N ARG A 448 -13.45 -34.85 -18.33
CA ARG A 448 -14.75 -35.31 -17.80
C ARG A 448 -14.71 -36.78 -17.39
N LYS A 449 -14.17 -37.66 -18.24
CA LYS A 449 -14.02 -39.09 -17.95
C LYS A 449 -13.09 -39.35 -16.77
N ALA A 450 -11.96 -38.66 -16.70
CA ALA A 450 -11.01 -38.80 -15.59
C ALA A 450 -11.65 -38.43 -14.23
N ILE A 451 -12.40 -37.32 -14.19
CA ILE A 451 -13.14 -36.90 -12.99
C ILE A 451 -14.25 -37.89 -12.63
N ALA A 452 -15.03 -38.35 -13.60
CA ALA A 452 -16.10 -39.32 -13.38
C ALA A 452 -15.57 -40.63 -12.78
N LEU A 453 -14.50 -41.19 -13.36
CA LEU A 453 -13.85 -42.41 -12.87
C LEU A 453 -13.35 -42.24 -11.43
N TYR A 454 -12.70 -41.10 -11.13
CA TYR A 454 -12.25 -40.77 -9.78
C TYR A 454 -13.41 -40.73 -8.78
N LEU A 455 -14.50 -40.03 -9.12
CA LEU A 455 -15.66 -39.87 -8.23
C LEU A 455 -16.36 -41.21 -7.96
N VAL A 456 -16.51 -42.05 -9.00
CA VAL A 456 -17.11 -43.39 -8.87
C VAL A 456 -16.23 -44.31 -8.01
N GLU A 457 -14.91 -44.29 -8.21
CA GLU A 457 -13.98 -45.06 -7.38
C GLU A 457 -14.06 -44.62 -5.91
N LYS A 458 -14.07 -43.32 -5.62
CA LYS A 458 -14.20 -42.81 -4.26
C LYS A 458 -15.58 -43.07 -3.63
N ALA A 459 -16.65 -43.10 -4.43
CA ALA A 459 -17.99 -43.44 -3.95
C ALA A 459 -18.14 -44.94 -3.59
N LYS A 460 -17.39 -45.82 -4.27
CA LYS A 460 -17.38 -47.28 -4.02
C LYS A 460 -16.38 -47.69 -2.93
N ASN A 461 -15.14 -47.22 -3.05
CA ASN A 461 -13.98 -47.74 -2.31
C ASN A 461 -13.34 -46.71 -1.35
N GLY A 462 -13.82 -45.46 -1.32
CA GLY A 462 -13.27 -44.42 -0.44
C GLY A 462 -13.58 -44.64 1.04
N THR A 463 -12.99 -43.81 1.91
CA THR A 463 -13.37 -43.77 3.34
C THR A 463 -14.83 -43.33 3.53
N PRO A 464 -15.48 -43.57 4.68
CA PRO A 464 -16.88 -43.14 4.90
C PRO A 464 -17.12 -41.67 4.53
N ARG A 465 -16.18 -40.79 4.91
CA ARG A 465 -16.21 -39.36 4.57
C ARG A 465 -16.04 -39.09 3.07
N GLN A 466 -15.15 -39.81 2.40
CA GLN A 466 -14.95 -39.67 0.94
C GLN A 466 -16.18 -40.16 0.16
N LYS A 467 -16.80 -41.27 0.58
CA LYS A 467 -18.04 -41.78 -0.01
C LYS A 467 -19.16 -40.74 0.07
N GLU A 468 -19.32 -40.12 1.23
CA GLU A 468 -20.31 -39.06 1.44
C GLU A 468 -20.06 -37.86 0.51
N ILE A 469 -18.82 -37.34 0.48
CA ILE A 469 -18.46 -36.18 -0.34
C ILE A 469 -18.64 -36.48 -1.84
N ALA A 470 -18.17 -37.64 -2.31
CA ALA A 470 -18.28 -38.04 -3.71
C ALA A 470 -19.75 -38.18 -4.15
N ARG A 471 -20.60 -38.80 -3.33
CA ARG A 471 -22.04 -38.94 -3.62
C ARG A 471 -22.74 -37.58 -3.67
N LYS A 472 -22.49 -36.70 -2.70
CA LYS A 472 -23.05 -35.34 -2.69
C LYS A 472 -22.64 -34.55 -3.94
N PHE A 473 -21.38 -34.69 -4.36
CA PHE A 473 -20.87 -34.02 -5.56
C PHE A 473 -21.50 -34.57 -6.84
N LEU A 474 -21.61 -35.90 -6.99
CA LEU A 474 -22.25 -36.55 -8.14
C LEU A 474 -23.74 -36.19 -8.26
N GLN A 475 -24.48 -36.16 -7.15
CA GLN A 475 -25.90 -35.75 -7.15
C GLN A 475 -26.11 -34.33 -7.68
N ARG A 476 -25.16 -33.42 -7.43
CA ARG A 476 -25.25 -32.04 -7.89
C ARG A 476 -24.84 -31.87 -9.35
N HIS A 477 -24.03 -32.78 -9.88
CA HIS A 477 -23.41 -32.66 -11.21
C HIS A 477 -23.63 -33.92 -12.04
N PRO A 478 -24.84 -34.10 -12.62
CA PRO A 478 -25.20 -35.30 -13.39
C PRO A 478 -24.30 -35.55 -14.62
N LEU A 479 -23.56 -34.54 -15.09
CA LEU A 479 -22.62 -34.66 -16.22
C LEU A 479 -21.54 -35.73 -16.01
N PHE A 480 -21.28 -36.14 -14.76
CA PHE A 480 -20.33 -37.21 -14.43
C PHE A 480 -20.99 -38.58 -14.24
N ILE A 481 -22.33 -38.64 -14.19
CA ILE A 481 -23.11 -39.88 -14.09
C ILE A 481 -23.32 -40.49 -15.48
N LEU A 482 -23.51 -39.64 -16.50
CA LEU A 482 -23.79 -40.04 -17.89
C LEU A 482 -22.61 -40.69 -18.64
N CYS A 483 -21.41 -40.71 -18.07
CA CYS A 483 -20.24 -41.36 -18.69
C CYS A 483 -20.22 -42.89 -18.56
N HIS A 484 -21.21 -43.50 -17.90
CA HIS A 484 -21.37 -44.95 -17.79
C HIS A 484 -22.57 -45.46 -18.61
N ILE A 485 -22.44 -45.45 -19.93
CA ILE A 485 -23.11 -46.42 -20.81
C ILE A 485 -22.04 -46.92 -21.78
N PRO A 486 -21.57 -48.18 -21.69
CA PRO A 486 -20.91 -48.80 -22.82
C PRO A 486 -21.99 -49.16 -23.84
N LEU A 487 -21.91 -48.60 -25.05
CA LEU A 487 -22.49 -49.23 -26.22
C LEU A 487 -21.41 -50.16 -26.78
N SER A 488 -21.74 -51.46 -26.75
CA SER A 488 -21.02 -52.64 -27.28
C SER A 488 -19.68 -53.00 -26.63
#